data_AF-A0A8I1FXG9-F1
#
_entry.id   AF-A0A8I1FXG9-F1
#
_cell.length_a   1.000
_cell.length_b   1.000
_cell.length_c   1.000
_cell.angle_alpha   90.00
_cell.angle_beta   90.00
_cell.angle_gamma   90.00
#
_symmetry.space_group_name_H-M   'P 1'
#
loop_
_entity.id
_entity.type
_entity.pdbx_description
1 polymer ?
#
loop_
_entity_poly.entity_id
_entity_poly.type
_entity_poly.pdbx_seq_one_letter_code
_entity_poly.pdbx_strand_id
1 'polypeptide(L)'
;MNRKDVDVFEKLSGQLISTYEELSVLSKKSPNDALNKFKLKFVNSLLVDSNVFLTDRYRPFLDFEVFDVDDIPQNSDVVFILAQYIQCFEKLRADNVALRNGGWSWRLEAAPGEVGDEKGHIWIRTVKPKNLKD
;
A
#
# COMPACT_ATOMS: atom_id res chain seq x y z
N MET A 1 10.24 4.50 10.26
CA MET A 1 9.78 5.23 9.08
C MET A 1 10.57 6.52 8.99
N ASN A 2 11.23 6.77 7.87
CA ASN A 2 11.88 8.03 7.52
C ASN A 2 11.17 8.66 6.30
N ARG A 3 11.64 9.81 5.81
CA ARG A 3 11.05 10.51 4.66
C ARG A 3 11.03 9.66 3.37
N LYS A 4 12.10 8.92 3.07
CA LYS A 4 12.17 8.04 1.89
C LYS A 4 11.12 6.93 1.96
N ASP A 5 10.88 6.40 3.15
CA ASP A 5 9.85 5.37 3.33
C ASP A 5 8.45 5.94 3.03
N VAL A 6 8.19 7.21 3.37
CA VAL A 6 6.93 7.90 3.02
C VAL A 6 6.82 8.10 1.51
N ASP A 7 7.90 8.48 0.82
CA ASP A 7 7.87 8.64 -0.64
C ASP A 7 7.57 7.29 -1.35
N VAL A 8 8.16 6.20 -0.85
CA VAL A 8 7.88 4.84 -1.34
C VAL A 8 6.44 4.44 -1.04
N PHE A 9 5.95 4.73 0.17
CA PHE A 9 4.57 4.50 0.56
C PHE A 9 3.59 5.19 -0.39
N GLU A 10 3.75 6.49 -0.63
CA GLU A 10 2.82 7.29 -1.44
C GLU A 10 2.78 6.78 -2.88
N LYS A 11 3.95 6.44 -3.43
CA LYS A 11 4.05 5.84 -4.76
C LYS A 11 3.34 4.48 -4.83
N LEU A 12 3.69 3.53 -3.96
CA LEU A 12 3.15 2.17 -4.01
C LEU A 12 1.65 2.16 -3.71
N SER A 13 1.20 2.87 -2.67
CA SER A 13 -0.22 2.94 -2.33
C SER A 13 -1.06 3.58 -3.45
N GLY A 14 -0.56 4.65 -4.08
CA GLY A 14 -1.21 5.28 -5.23
C GLY A 14 -1.32 4.32 -6.42
N GLN A 15 -0.24 3.60 -6.75
CA GLN A 15 -0.23 2.61 -7.82
C GLN A 15 -1.17 1.43 -7.52
N LEU A 16 -1.18 0.90 -6.30
CA LEU A 16 -2.11 -0.15 -5.87
C LEU A 16 -3.57 0.30 -6.01
N ILE A 17 -3.91 1.50 -5.52
CA ILE A 17 -5.28 2.04 -5.59
C ILE A 17 -5.72 2.20 -7.05
N SER A 18 -4.90 2.84 -7.89
CA SER A 18 -5.24 3.02 -9.31
C SER A 18 -5.41 1.70 -10.06
N THR A 19 -4.55 0.71 -9.78
CA THR A 19 -4.65 -0.64 -10.37
C THR A 19 -5.91 -1.36 -9.89
N TYR A 20 -6.20 -1.28 -8.59
CA TYR A 20 -7.42 -1.84 -8.01
C TYR A 20 -8.67 -1.22 -8.62
N GLU A 21 -8.72 0.10 -8.81
CA GLU A 21 -9.87 0.80 -9.40
C GLU A 21 -10.09 0.37 -10.86
N GLU A 22 -9.03 0.31 -11.67
CA GLU A 22 -9.10 -0.16 -13.06
C GLU A 22 -9.60 -1.61 -13.12
N LEU A 23 -8.98 -2.52 -12.35
CA LEU A 23 -9.34 -3.94 -12.36
C LEU A 23 -10.71 -4.19 -11.73
N SER A 24 -11.15 -3.36 -10.78
CA SER A 24 -12.52 -3.42 -10.22
C SER A 24 -13.58 -3.14 -11.27
N VAL A 25 -13.31 -2.23 -12.23
CA VAL A 25 -14.23 -1.99 -13.35
C VAL A 25 -14.31 -3.21 -14.27
N LEU A 26 -13.19 -3.90 -14.51
CA LEU A 26 -13.15 -5.13 -15.31
C LEU A 26 -13.86 -6.27 -14.58
N SER A 27 -13.54 -6.50 -13.31
CA SER A 27 -14.13 -7.55 -12.48
C SER A 27 -15.64 -7.40 -12.34
N LYS A 28 -16.17 -6.17 -12.25
CA LYS A 28 -17.63 -5.94 -12.26
C LYS A 28 -18.31 -6.39 -13.54
N LYS A 29 -17.62 -6.34 -14.69
CA LYS A 29 -18.17 -6.74 -16.00
C LYS A 29 -17.96 -8.22 -16.26
N SER A 30 -16.78 -8.74 -15.93
CA SER A 30 -16.39 -10.12 -16.16
C SER A 30 -15.47 -10.63 -15.05
N PRO A 31 -16.04 -11.02 -13.89
CA PRO A 31 -15.26 -11.39 -12.72
C PRO A 31 -14.43 -12.66 -12.95
N ASN A 32 -15.01 -13.62 -13.69
CA ASN A 32 -14.42 -14.94 -13.93
C ASN A 32 -13.49 -14.99 -15.15
N ASP A 33 -13.34 -13.89 -15.88
CA ASP A 33 -12.43 -13.83 -17.03
C ASP A 33 -10.99 -13.79 -16.54
N ALA A 34 -10.12 -14.52 -17.26
CA ALA A 34 -8.69 -14.53 -17.03
C ALA A 34 -8.08 -13.13 -17.26
N LEU A 35 -7.27 -12.66 -16.31
CA LEU A 35 -6.52 -11.42 -16.49
C LEU A 35 -5.42 -11.62 -17.54
N ASN A 36 -5.29 -10.71 -18.50
CA ASN A 36 -4.23 -10.85 -19.49
C ASN A 36 -2.82 -10.76 -18.86
N LYS A 37 -1.87 -11.51 -19.42
CA LYS A 37 -0.48 -11.61 -18.93
C LYS A 37 0.25 -10.27 -18.84
N PHE A 38 -0.06 -9.32 -19.74
CA PHE A 38 0.56 -8.01 -19.73
C PHE A 38 0.22 -7.25 -18.43
N LYS A 39 -1.06 -7.18 -18.05
CA LYS A 39 -1.49 -6.55 -16.79
C LYS A 39 -0.99 -7.31 -15.57
N LEU A 40 -1.06 -8.64 -15.61
CA LEU A 40 -0.60 -9.51 -14.52
C LEU A 40 0.86 -9.26 -14.13
N LYS A 41 1.73 -9.01 -15.12
CA LYS A 41 3.14 -8.66 -14.87
C LYS A 41 3.28 -7.42 -13.97
N PHE A 42 2.51 -6.37 -14.23
CA PHE A 42 2.59 -5.13 -13.45
C PHE A 42 1.93 -5.29 -12.07
N VAL A 43 0.83 -6.05 -11.98
CA VAL A 43 0.24 -6.44 -10.71
C VAL A 43 1.27 -7.17 -9.84
N ASN A 44 1.92 -8.20 -10.38
CA ASN A 44 2.93 -8.95 -9.65
C ASN A 44 4.14 -8.08 -9.24
N SER A 45 4.57 -7.14 -10.09
CA SER A 45 5.62 -6.18 -9.70
C SER A 45 5.20 -5.34 -8.49
N LEU A 46 3.96 -4.84 -8.46
CA LEU A 46 3.45 -4.08 -7.32
C LEU A 46 3.33 -4.95 -6.06
N LEU A 47 2.93 -6.21 -6.18
CA LEU A 47 2.84 -7.14 -5.06
C LEU A 47 4.21 -7.43 -4.45
N VAL A 48 5.24 -7.67 -5.28
CA VAL A 48 6.62 -7.86 -4.82
C VAL A 48 7.13 -6.64 -4.06
N ASP A 49 7.03 -5.45 -4.65
CA ASP A 49 7.49 -4.20 -4.02
C ASP A 49 6.72 -3.93 -2.71
N SER A 50 5.43 -4.25 -2.70
CA SER A 50 4.58 -4.15 -1.52
C SER A 50 4.96 -5.13 -0.42
N ASN A 51 5.30 -6.37 -0.75
CA ASN A 51 5.75 -7.37 0.23
C ASN A 51 7.05 -6.94 0.90
N VAL A 52 8.01 -6.45 0.10
CA VAL A 52 9.27 -5.90 0.61
C VAL A 52 9.00 -4.73 1.55
N PHE A 53 8.12 -3.80 1.16
CA PHE A 53 7.84 -2.60 1.95
C PHE A 53 7.04 -2.88 3.23
N LEU A 54 6.00 -3.73 3.15
CA LEU A 54 5.12 -4.04 4.27
C LEU A 54 5.81 -4.95 5.30
N THR A 55 6.79 -5.75 4.89
CA THR A 55 7.45 -6.78 5.72
C THR A 55 6.44 -7.78 6.31
N ASP A 56 6.90 -8.78 7.06
CA ASP A 56 6.02 -9.77 7.71
C ASP A 56 4.98 -9.13 8.63
N ARG A 57 5.28 -7.95 9.19
CA ARG A 57 4.42 -7.26 10.14
C ARG A 57 3.10 -6.77 9.53
N TYR A 58 3.13 -6.29 8.29
CA TYR A 58 1.95 -5.69 7.65
C TYR A 58 1.47 -6.43 6.42
N ARG A 59 2.15 -7.49 5.97
CA ARG A 59 1.67 -8.30 4.83
C ARG A 59 0.27 -8.89 5.11
N PRO A 60 -0.64 -8.92 4.12
CA PRO A 60 -1.97 -9.49 4.31
C PRO A 60 -1.94 -11.02 4.47
N PHE A 61 -1.04 -11.68 3.73
CA PHE A 61 -0.88 -13.13 3.70
C PHE A 61 0.61 -13.44 3.66
N LEU A 62 1.11 -14.27 4.59
CA LEU A 62 2.54 -14.65 4.63
C LEU A 62 2.89 -15.69 3.56
N ASP A 63 1.87 -16.43 3.12
CA ASP A 63 1.93 -17.60 2.26
C ASP A 63 1.75 -17.24 0.77
N PHE A 64 1.51 -15.95 0.47
CA PHE A 64 1.25 -15.45 -0.86
C PHE A 64 2.26 -14.36 -1.20
N GLU A 65 2.97 -14.55 -2.32
CA GLU A 65 3.94 -13.56 -2.82
C GLU A 65 3.42 -12.86 -4.07
N VAL A 66 3.02 -13.65 -5.08
CA VAL A 66 2.55 -13.18 -6.38
C VAL A 66 1.57 -14.20 -6.96
N PHE A 67 0.82 -13.80 -7.98
CA PHE A 67 0.05 -14.73 -8.79
C PHE A 67 0.97 -15.52 -9.72
N ASP A 68 0.66 -16.80 -9.90
CA ASP A 68 1.31 -17.61 -10.93
C ASP A 68 0.90 -17.10 -12.34
N VAL A 69 1.88 -16.95 -13.21
CA VAL A 69 1.70 -16.49 -14.59
C VAL A 69 1.16 -17.59 -15.49
N ASP A 70 1.32 -18.85 -15.10
CA ASP A 70 0.84 -20.02 -15.83
C ASP A 70 -0.60 -20.38 -15.44
N ASP A 71 -0.99 -20.21 -14.16
CA ASP A 71 -2.36 -20.46 -13.69
C ASP A 71 -3.34 -19.29 -13.92
N ILE A 72 -2.86 -18.17 -14.50
CA ILE A 72 -3.56 -16.92 -14.85
C ILE A 72 -4.82 -16.65 -13.99
N PRO A 73 -4.75 -15.75 -12.99
CA PRO A 73 -5.87 -15.50 -12.08
C PRO A 73 -7.07 -14.84 -12.79
N GLN A 74 -8.24 -14.95 -12.16
CA GLN A 74 -9.43 -14.24 -12.61
C GLN A 74 -9.40 -12.77 -12.17
N ASN A 75 -10.14 -11.91 -12.88
CA ASN A 75 -10.25 -10.50 -12.52
C ASN A 75 -10.70 -10.31 -11.06
N SER A 76 -11.65 -11.11 -10.56
CA SER A 76 -12.10 -11.07 -9.15
C SER A 76 -11.00 -11.42 -8.15
N ASP A 77 -10.15 -12.40 -8.46
CA ASP A 77 -9.08 -12.84 -7.57
C ASP A 77 -8.03 -11.73 -7.41
N VAL A 78 -7.68 -11.08 -8.51
CA VAL A 78 -6.73 -9.97 -8.50
C VAL A 78 -7.29 -8.77 -7.73
N VAL A 79 -8.56 -8.43 -7.93
CA VAL A 79 -9.23 -7.36 -7.18
C VAL A 79 -9.27 -7.68 -5.69
N PHE A 80 -9.57 -8.93 -5.32
CA PHE A 80 -9.59 -9.38 -3.93
C PHE A 80 -8.22 -9.19 -3.27
N ILE A 81 -7.13 -9.66 -3.88
CA ILE A 81 -5.78 -9.52 -3.34
C ILE A 81 -5.38 -8.05 -3.23
N LEU A 82 -5.55 -7.25 -4.29
CA LEU A 82 -5.20 -5.83 -4.26
C LEU A 82 -5.92 -5.07 -3.14
N ALA A 83 -7.19 -5.39 -2.87
CA ALA A 83 -7.93 -4.79 -1.77
C ALA A 83 -7.28 -5.04 -0.40
N GLN A 84 -6.79 -6.27 -0.15
CA GLN A 84 -6.11 -6.61 1.10
C GLN A 84 -4.81 -5.84 1.27
N TYR A 85 -4.00 -5.73 0.20
CA TYR A 85 -2.79 -4.93 0.22
C TYR A 85 -3.08 -3.45 0.51
N ILE A 86 -4.11 -2.87 -0.12
CA ILE A 86 -4.52 -1.48 0.17
C ILE A 86 -4.88 -1.30 1.65
N GLN A 87 -5.60 -2.24 2.27
CA GLN A 87 -5.91 -2.17 3.70
C GLN A 87 -4.65 -2.25 4.57
N CYS A 88 -3.68 -3.08 4.20
CA CYS A 88 -2.41 -3.19 4.91
C CYS A 88 -1.56 -1.91 4.84
N PHE A 89 -1.51 -1.25 3.67
CA PHE A 89 -0.89 0.08 3.56
C PHE A 89 -1.62 1.09 4.45
N GLU A 90 -2.95 1.09 4.47
CA GLU A 90 -3.71 1.98 5.34
C GLU A 90 -3.46 1.71 6.83
N LYS A 91 -3.29 0.44 7.23
CA LYS A 91 -2.92 0.07 8.60
C LYS A 91 -1.51 0.56 8.96
N LEU A 92 -0.54 0.37 8.07
CA LEU A 92 0.81 0.88 8.26
C LEU A 92 0.79 2.40 8.42
N ARG A 93 0.03 3.11 7.59
CA ARG A 93 -0.15 4.57 7.74
C ARG A 93 -0.76 4.94 9.09
N ALA A 94 -1.85 4.30 9.47
CA ALA A 94 -2.52 4.54 10.75
C ALA A 94 -1.58 4.42 11.96
N ASP A 95 -0.66 3.46 11.95
CA ASP A 95 0.30 3.24 13.04
C ASP A 95 1.43 4.27 13.08
N ASN A 96 1.66 4.99 11.98
CA ASN A 96 2.81 5.87 11.80
C ASN A 96 2.42 7.35 11.65
N VAL A 97 1.14 7.70 11.88
CA VAL A 97 0.66 9.09 11.86
C VAL A 97 0.12 9.52 13.22
N ALA A 98 0.17 10.81 13.49
CA ALA A 98 -0.48 11.41 14.65
C ALA A 98 -1.04 12.80 14.33
N LEU A 99 -1.94 13.28 15.18
CA LEU A 99 -2.47 14.62 15.09
C LEU A 99 -1.41 15.63 15.55
N ARG A 100 -1.08 16.59 14.69
CA ARG A 100 -0.16 17.69 14.98
C ARG A 100 -0.70 18.98 14.41
N ASN A 101 -0.81 20.01 15.26
CA ASN A 101 -1.32 21.33 14.88
C ASN A 101 -2.64 21.25 14.07
N GLY A 102 -3.61 20.49 14.59
CA GLY A 102 -4.93 20.36 13.98
C GLY A 102 -4.99 19.56 12.68
N GLY A 103 -3.94 18.81 12.31
CA GLY A 103 -4.06 17.89 11.17
C GLY A 103 -3.09 16.71 11.23
N TRP A 104 -3.38 15.70 10.43
CA TRP A 104 -2.63 14.45 10.44
C TRP A 104 -1.27 14.61 9.79
N SER A 105 -0.26 14.06 10.46
CA SER A 105 1.11 14.05 9.95
C SER A 105 1.74 12.71 10.25
N TRP A 106 2.52 12.20 9.30
CA TRP A 106 3.48 11.14 9.55
C TRP A 106 4.41 11.56 10.68
N ARG A 107 4.62 10.69 11.66
CA ARG A 107 5.64 10.84 12.69
C ARG A 107 6.84 9.97 12.30
N LEU A 108 7.92 10.63 11.88
CA LEU A 108 9.09 9.99 11.30
C LEU A 108 10.29 10.18 12.20
N GLU A 109 11.23 9.25 12.16
CA GLU A 109 12.56 9.45 12.75
C GLU A 109 13.40 10.31 11.81
N ALA A 110 14.12 11.30 12.34
CA ALA A 110 15.06 12.09 11.55
C ALA A 110 16.19 11.20 11.03
N ALA A 111 16.44 11.24 9.71
CA ALA A 111 17.60 10.56 9.14
C ALA A 111 18.90 11.31 9.48
N PRO A 112 20.09 10.66 9.38
CA PRO A 112 21.36 11.35 9.56
C PRO A 112 21.46 12.61 8.68
N GLY A 113 21.68 13.76 9.31
CA GLY A 113 21.76 15.07 8.64
C GLY A 113 20.43 15.84 8.56
N GLU A 114 19.32 15.27 9.01
CA GLU A 114 18.05 16.00 9.15
C GLU A 114 17.88 16.56 10.57
N VAL A 115 17.23 17.72 10.68
CA VAL A 115 16.91 18.36 11.96
C VAL A 115 15.47 18.02 12.35
N GLY A 116 15.31 17.17 13.36
CA GLY A 116 14.02 16.83 13.95
C GLY A 116 13.56 17.82 15.03
N ASP A 117 12.39 17.56 15.63
CA ASP A 117 11.95 18.25 16.84
C ASP A 117 12.76 17.86 18.08
N GLU A 118 12.37 18.35 19.26
CA GLU A 118 13.03 18.04 20.55
C GLU A 118 13.16 16.54 20.85
N LYS A 119 12.33 15.71 20.23
CA LYS A 119 12.33 14.25 20.36
C LYS A 119 12.95 13.55 19.15
N GLY A 120 13.56 14.30 18.22
CA GLY A 120 14.18 13.79 17.01
C GLY A 120 13.20 13.44 15.87
N HIS A 121 11.94 13.88 15.95
CA HIS A 121 10.96 13.51 14.92
C HIS A 121 10.86 14.53 13.78
N ILE A 122 10.61 14.02 12.59
CA ILE A 122 10.19 14.78 11.42
C ILE A 122 8.71 14.53 11.16
N TRP A 123 8.04 15.56 10.66
CA TRP A 123 6.61 15.52 10.45
C TRP A 123 6.26 15.92 9.04
N ILE A 124 5.54 15.04 8.34
CA ILE A 124 5.07 15.26 6.96
C ILE A 124 3.55 15.19 6.97
N ARG A 125 2.90 16.23 6.44
CA ARG A 125 1.42 16.27 6.36
C ARG A 125 0.88 15.08 5.58
N THR A 126 -0.26 14.57 6.03
CA THR A 126 -1.01 13.53 5.32
C THR A 126 -2.50 13.66 5.63
N VAL A 127 -3.31 12.85 4.98
CA VAL A 127 -4.77 12.80 5.22
C VAL A 127 -5.09 11.98 6.46
N LYS A 128 -6.31 12.08 7.00
CA LYS A 128 -6.76 11.20 8.07
C LYS A 128 -6.72 9.73 7.60
N PRO A 129 -6.21 8.77 8.40
CA PRO A 129 -6.33 7.35 8.06
C PRO A 129 -7.78 6.91 8.02
N LYS A 130 -8.15 6.13 6.99
CA LYS A 130 -9.56 5.83 6.67
C LYS A 130 -10.30 5.14 7.81
N ASN A 131 -9.63 4.26 8.55
CA ASN A 131 -10.23 3.42 9.58
C ASN A 131 -9.86 3.83 11.02
N LEU A 132 -9.35 5.06 11.21
CA LEU A 132 -9.02 5.54 12.54
C LEU A 132 -10.31 5.98 13.26
N LYS A 133 -10.54 5.42 14.45
CA LYS A 133 -11.62 5.86 15.34
C LYS A 133 -11.33 7.29 15.81
N ASP A 134 -12.39 8.07 15.97
CA ASP A 134 -12.34 9.41 16.55
C ASP A 134 -11.93 9.37 18.03
#